data_AF-A0A6J5TGG6-F1
#
_entry.id   AF-A0A6J5TGG6-F1
#
_cell.length_a   1.000
_cell.length_b   1.000
_cell.length_c   1.000
_cell.angle_alpha   90.00
_cell.angle_beta   90.00
_cell.angle_gamma   90.00
#
_symmetry.space_group_name_H-M   'P 1'
#
loop_
_entity.id
_entity.type
_entity.pdbx_description
1 polymer ?
#
loop_
_entity_poly.entity_id
_entity_poly.type
_entity_poly.pdbx_seq_one_letter_code
_entity_poly.pdbx_strand_id
1 'polypeptide(L)'
;MASKTILLVCLLVATVAIVVPMAEAQLGLISGLLGLIRIQGTLFCSPTGNAGTGGATATLVFANATLQLLCGTVGNVISTVTTNSQGIFSILLDPLQFLLSSLLADCKLMVRTPLSACNSSLTGLLASPLQFIGNTISGLLNIVNIIPGGFNLIN
;
A
#
# COMPACT_ATOMS: atom_id res chain seq x y z
N MET A 1 -7.95 53.82 -33.13
CA MET A 1 -7.15 52.58 -33.04
C MET A 1 -6.67 52.40 -31.59
N ALA A 2 -7.59 52.16 -30.65
CA ALA A 2 -7.24 52.08 -29.21
C ALA A 2 -8.08 51.02 -28.45
N SER A 3 -9.22 50.61 -29.01
CA SER A 3 -10.10 49.59 -28.41
C SER A 3 -9.65 48.15 -28.66
N LYS A 4 -8.77 47.88 -29.64
CA LYS A 4 -8.26 46.53 -29.95
C LYS A 4 -7.04 46.13 -29.12
N THR A 5 -6.30 47.09 -28.56
CA THR A 5 -5.06 46.81 -27.82
C THR A 5 -5.35 46.40 -26.37
N ILE A 6 -6.41 46.95 -25.77
CA ILE A 6 -6.80 46.64 -24.38
C ILE A 6 -7.34 45.21 -24.27
N LEU A 7 -8.04 44.71 -25.30
CA LEU A 7 -8.62 43.37 -25.30
C LEU A 7 -7.57 42.25 -25.37
N LEU A 8 -6.40 42.55 -25.92
CA LEU A 8 -5.29 41.59 -26.07
C LEU A 8 -4.46 41.45 -24.78
N VAL A 9 -4.37 42.51 -23.97
CA VAL A 9 -3.63 42.50 -22.69
C VAL A 9 -4.39 41.75 -21.60
N CYS A 10 -5.73 41.83 -21.55
CA CYS A 10 -6.51 41.05 -20.59
C CYS A 10 -6.50 39.54 -20.88
N LEU A 11 -6.34 39.12 -22.15
CA LEU A 11 -6.38 37.70 -22.52
C LEU A 11 -5.08 36.96 -22.17
N LEU A 12 -3.95 37.67 -22.07
CA LEU A 12 -2.64 37.08 -21.75
C LEU A 12 -2.41 36.83 -20.25
N VAL A 13 -3.23 37.40 -19.37
CA VAL A 13 -3.16 37.17 -17.91
C VAL A 13 -4.07 36.01 -17.47
N ALA A 14 -5.00 35.58 -18.32
CA ALA A 14 -5.95 34.51 -18.02
C ALA A 14 -5.40 33.08 -18.20
N THR A 15 -4.17 32.91 -18.72
CA THR A 15 -3.59 31.59 -19.04
C THR A 15 -2.51 31.11 -18.07
N VAL A 16 -2.18 31.88 -17.02
CA VAL A 16 -1.14 31.53 -16.04
C VAL A 16 -1.71 31.16 -14.65
N ALA A 17 -3.03 31.25 -14.48
CA ALA A 17 -3.70 30.70 -13.30
C ALA A 17 -4.37 29.38 -13.68
N ILE A 18 -4.33 28.39 -12.78
CA ILE A 18 -4.90 27.05 -12.94
C ILE A 18 -3.96 26.08 -13.68
N VAL A 19 -2.82 25.73 -13.08
CA VAL A 19 -2.60 24.38 -12.54
C VAL A 19 -1.52 24.51 -11.45
N VAL A 20 -1.91 25.01 -10.28
CA VAL A 20 -1.17 24.64 -9.07
C VAL A 20 -1.70 23.26 -8.73
N PRO A 21 -0.90 22.18 -8.73
CA PRO A 21 -1.34 20.96 -8.07
C PRO A 21 -1.57 21.39 -6.62
N MET A 22 -2.85 21.43 -6.24
CA MET A 22 -3.25 21.59 -4.86
C MET A 22 -2.64 20.38 -4.19
N ALA A 23 -1.47 20.58 -3.58
CA ALA A 23 -0.92 19.61 -2.68
C ALA A 23 -1.97 19.49 -1.58
N GLU A 24 -2.69 18.38 -1.59
CA GLU A 24 -3.56 17.97 -0.52
C GLU A 24 -2.67 17.73 0.71
N ALA A 25 -2.23 18.81 1.34
CA ALA A 25 -1.90 18.81 2.75
C ALA A 25 -3.22 18.68 3.52
N GLN A 26 -4.03 17.66 3.21
CA GLN A 26 -4.96 17.08 4.16
C GLN A 26 -4.12 16.26 5.13
N LEU A 27 -3.30 16.97 5.90
CA LEU A 27 -3.11 16.68 7.29
C LEU A 27 -4.52 16.65 7.88
N GLY A 28 -5.10 15.44 7.92
CA GLY A 28 -6.33 15.10 8.61
C GLY A 28 -6.13 15.30 10.11
N LEU A 29 -6.00 16.57 10.49
CA LEU A 29 -5.65 17.09 11.80
C LEU A 29 -6.84 17.02 12.77
N ILE A 30 -7.64 15.95 12.70
CA ILE A 30 -8.68 15.59 13.67
C ILE A 30 -9.08 14.12 13.49
N SER A 31 -8.28 13.20 14.06
CA SER A 31 -8.81 12.12 14.92
C SER A 31 -7.73 11.30 15.65
N GLY A 32 -6.50 11.83 15.78
CA GLY A 32 -5.46 11.30 16.65
C GLY A 32 -4.23 12.19 16.59
N LEU A 33 -3.72 12.64 17.74
CA LEU A 33 -2.48 13.43 17.83
C LEU A 33 -1.28 12.65 17.27
N LEU A 34 -1.42 11.32 17.21
CA LEU A 34 -0.46 10.36 16.70
C LEU A 34 -1.19 9.44 15.69
N GLY A 35 -0.76 9.48 14.43
CA GLY A 35 -1.26 8.58 13.39
C GLY A 35 -0.29 7.44 13.16
N LEU A 36 -0.80 6.25 12.83
CA LEU A 36 -0.02 5.10 12.40
C LEU A 36 -0.68 4.45 11.19
N ILE A 37 0.11 3.97 10.25
CA ILE A 37 -0.39 3.10 9.19
C ILE A 37 0.08 1.68 9.49
N ARG A 38 -0.86 0.75 9.55
CA ARG A 38 -0.59 -0.66 9.76
C ARG A 38 -0.99 -1.46 8.53
N ILE A 39 -0.02 -2.14 7.93
CA ILE A 39 -0.26 -3.13 6.88
C ILE A 39 -0.09 -4.50 7.51
N GLN A 40 -1.16 -5.30 7.56
CA GLN A 40 -1.10 -6.63 8.16
C GLN A 40 -1.88 -7.65 7.35
N GLY A 41 -1.48 -8.91 7.46
CA GLY A 41 -2.15 -10.00 6.76
C GLY A 41 -1.59 -11.36 7.16
N THR A 42 -2.18 -12.40 6.59
CA THR A 42 -1.69 -13.78 6.71
C THR A 42 -1.32 -14.27 5.32
N LEU A 43 -0.12 -14.83 5.19
CA LEU A 43 0.34 -15.47 3.97
C LEU A 43 0.12 -16.97 4.07
N PHE A 44 -0.51 -17.55 3.05
CA PHE A 44 -0.80 -18.97 3.01
C PHE A 44 0.12 -19.72 2.04
N CYS A 45 0.35 -20.98 2.34
CA CYS A 45 1.11 -21.93 1.54
C CYS A 45 0.25 -22.47 0.40
N SER A 46 -0.09 -21.62 -0.56
CA SER A 46 -0.94 -21.97 -1.69
C SER A 46 -0.38 -21.37 -2.98
N PRO A 47 -0.83 -21.83 -4.17
CA PRO A 47 -0.36 -21.29 -5.45
C PRO A 47 -0.57 -19.78 -5.59
N THR A 48 -1.58 -19.24 -4.90
CA THR A 48 -1.90 -17.82 -4.91
C THR A 48 -1.52 -17.10 -3.63
N GLY A 49 -0.96 -17.77 -2.61
CA GLY A 49 -0.65 -17.13 -1.33
C GLY A 49 -1.85 -16.79 -0.45
N ASN A 50 -3.07 -17.10 -0.90
CA ASN A 50 -4.33 -16.81 -0.20
C ASN A 50 -4.89 -18.07 0.46
N ALA A 51 -5.88 -17.88 1.36
CA ALA A 51 -6.64 -18.99 1.92
C ALA A 51 -7.35 -19.77 0.80
N GLY A 52 -7.27 -21.10 0.87
CA GLY A 52 -7.97 -22.00 -0.04
C GLY A 52 -9.48 -22.03 0.21
N THR A 53 -10.19 -22.81 -0.60
CA THR A 53 -11.66 -22.95 -0.54
C THR A 53 -12.17 -23.51 0.79
N GLY A 54 -11.33 -24.25 1.52
CA GLY A 54 -11.62 -24.72 2.89
C GLY A 54 -11.50 -23.63 3.98
N GLY A 55 -11.13 -22.41 3.61
CA GLY A 55 -10.95 -21.28 4.53
C GLY A 55 -9.55 -21.22 5.16
N ALA A 56 -9.34 -20.19 5.97
CA ALA A 56 -8.04 -19.88 6.59
C ALA A 56 -7.56 -20.96 7.57
N THR A 57 -8.47 -21.66 8.26
CA THR A 57 -8.12 -22.69 9.24
C THR A 57 -7.72 -24.02 8.61
N ALA A 58 -8.18 -24.29 7.39
CA ALA A 58 -7.86 -25.52 6.66
C ALA A 58 -6.66 -25.36 5.70
N THR A 59 -6.21 -24.12 5.47
CA THR A 59 -5.11 -23.82 4.56
C THR A 59 -3.80 -23.72 5.34
N LEU A 60 -2.77 -24.44 4.91
CA LEU A 60 -1.45 -24.35 5.50
C LEU A 60 -0.90 -22.92 5.37
N VAL A 61 -0.27 -22.41 6.43
CA VAL A 61 0.31 -21.06 6.46
C VAL A 61 1.75 -21.07 5.95
N PHE A 62 2.19 -19.95 5.36
CA PHE A 62 3.58 -19.79 4.94
C PHE A 62 4.38 -19.06 6.03
N ALA A 63 4.94 -19.83 6.96
CA ALA A 63 5.76 -19.32 8.05
C ALA A 63 7.20 -18.98 7.60
N ASN A 64 7.84 -18.03 8.29
CA ASN A 64 9.21 -17.58 8.04
C ASN A 64 9.47 -17.10 6.59
N ALA A 65 8.43 -16.62 5.92
CA ALA A 65 8.54 -16.03 4.59
C ALA A 65 8.94 -14.56 4.71
N THR A 66 9.91 -14.12 3.93
CA THR A 66 10.32 -12.73 3.82
C THR A 66 9.43 -12.02 2.80
N LEU A 67 8.73 -10.99 3.24
CA LEU A 67 7.97 -10.06 2.41
C LEU A 67 8.65 -8.71 2.37
N GLN A 68 8.52 -8.04 1.25
CA GLN A 68 8.94 -6.66 1.08
C GLN A 68 7.74 -5.82 0.67
N LEU A 69 7.62 -4.64 1.26
CA LEU A 69 6.78 -3.58 0.74
C LEU A 69 7.61 -2.78 -0.26
N LEU A 70 7.21 -2.82 -1.52
CA LEU A 70 7.85 -2.07 -2.59
C LEU A 70 6.92 -0.96 -3.04
N CYS A 71 7.48 0.24 -3.22
CA CYS A 71 6.74 1.41 -3.68
C CYS A 71 7.42 2.06 -4.88
N GLY A 72 6.60 2.71 -5.71
CA GLY A 72 7.03 3.43 -6.90
C GLY A 72 7.30 2.52 -8.10
N THR A 73 7.48 3.14 -9.25
CA THR A 73 7.66 2.47 -10.55
C THR A 73 8.93 1.61 -10.63
N VAL A 74 10.00 2.04 -9.95
CA VAL A 74 11.28 1.32 -9.89
C VAL A 74 11.27 0.20 -8.85
N GLY A 75 10.26 0.15 -7.97
CA GLY A 75 10.13 -0.87 -6.93
C GLY A 75 11.11 -0.67 -5.76
N ASN A 76 11.11 0.51 -5.16
CA ASN A 76 11.94 0.79 -3.99
C ASN A 76 11.44 0.02 -2.78
N VAL A 77 12.33 -0.69 -2.08
CA VAL A 77 11.98 -1.42 -0.85
C VAL A 77 11.83 -0.43 0.29
N ILE A 78 10.60 -0.28 0.78
CA ILE A 78 10.26 0.62 1.90
C ILE A 78 10.40 -0.10 3.23
N SER A 79 9.98 -1.37 3.28
CA SER A 79 10.05 -2.18 4.49
C SER A 79 10.22 -3.65 4.14
N THR A 80 10.89 -4.39 5.00
CA THR A 80 11.04 -5.85 4.91
C THR A 80 10.54 -6.47 6.21
N VAL A 81 9.71 -7.50 6.10
CA VAL A 81 9.12 -8.20 7.24
C VAL A 81 9.15 -9.70 7.00
N THR A 82 9.26 -10.48 8.07
CA THR A 82 9.18 -11.94 8.01
C THR A 82 7.89 -12.39 8.67
N THR A 83 7.18 -13.33 8.05
CA THR A 83 6.00 -13.94 8.67
C THR A 83 6.39 -14.76 9.90
N ASN A 84 5.54 -14.70 10.93
CA ASN A 84 5.72 -15.53 12.12
C ASN A 84 5.33 -17.01 11.86
N SER A 85 5.33 -17.83 12.92
CA SER A 85 4.94 -19.25 12.86
C SER A 85 3.50 -19.50 12.39
N GLN A 86 2.63 -18.48 12.44
CA GLN A 86 1.25 -18.52 11.97
C GLN A 86 1.09 -17.90 10.57
N GLY A 87 2.17 -17.57 9.87
CA GLY A 87 2.11 -16.90 8.56
C GLY A 87 1.68 -15.44 8.62
N ILE A 88 1.57 -14.85 9.82
CA ILE A 88 1.13 -13.47 10.01
C ILE A 88 2.31 -12.52 9.85
N PHE A 89 2.09 -11.41 9.16
CA PHE A 89 3.02 -10.29 9.09
C PHE A 89 2.33 -8.98 9.46
N SER A 90 3.11 -8.03 9.95
CA SER A 90 2.65 -6.66 10.26
C SER A 90 3.77 -5.67 9.98
N ILE A 91 3.45 -4.62 9.24
CA ILE A 91 4.33 -3.50 8.90
C ILE A 91 3.70 -2.24 9.49
N LEU A 92 4.49 -1.44 10.20
CA LEU A 92 4.08 -0.15 10.73
C LEU A 92 4.81 0.95 9.97
N LEU A 93 4.07 1.94 9.47
CA LEU A 93 4.60 3.09 8.76
C LEU A 93 4.13 4.39 9.43
N ASP A 94 4.98 5.41 9.33
CA ASP A 94 4.69 6.75 9.80
C ASP A 94 3.87 7.51 8.73
N PRO A 95 2.63 7.95 9.02
CA PRO A 95 1.81 8.71 8.09
C PRO A 95 2.37 10.11 7.77
N LEU A 96 3.37 10.61 8.50
CA LEU A 96 4.09 11.83 8.12
C LEU A 96 5.01 11.62 6.91
N GLN A 97 5.43 10.37 6.66
CA GLN A 97 6.32 10.01 5.57
C GLN A 97 5.58 9.35 4.40
N PHE A 98 4.46 8.69 4.68
CA PHE A 98 3.69 7.93 3.68
C PHE A 98 2.23 8.38 3.64
N LEU A 99 1.80 8.80 2.45
CA LEU A 99 0.40 9.10 2.19
C LEU A 99 -0.36 7.82 1.86
N LEU A 100 -1.57 7.65 2.41
CA LEU A 100 -2.41 6.49 2.15
C LEU A 100 -2.71 6.32 0.65
N SER A 101 -2.99 7.42 -0.05
CA SER A 101 -3.24 7.41 -1.50
C SER A 101 -2.06 6.84 -2.28
N SER A 102 -0.83 7.29 -1.97
CA SER A 102 0.39 6.77 -2.58
C SER A 102 0.64 5.30 -2.24
N LEU A 103 0.35 4.87 -0.99
CA LEU A 103 0.47 3.46 -0.62
C LEU A 103 -0.47 2.56 -1.43
N LEU A 104 -1.71 2.99 -1.65
CA LEU A 104 -2.70 2.19 -2.39
C LEU A 104 -2.47 2.19 -3.91
N ALA A 105 -1.93 3.29 -4.46
CA ALA A 105 -1.70 3.43 -5.90
C ALA A 105 -0.35 2.85 -6.36
N ASP A 106 0.72 3.10 -5.60
CA ASP A 106 2.09 2.90 -6.07
C ASP A 106 2.84 1.80 -5.33
N CYS A 107 2.23 1.16 -4.32
CA CYS A 107 2.89 0.13 -3.54
C CYS A 107 2.27 -1.26 -3.68
N LYS A 108 3.12 -2.28 -3.54
CA LYS A 108 2.75 -3.69 -3.53
C LYS A 108 3.55 -4.44 -2.49
N LEU A 109 2.97 -5.50 -1.95
CA LEU A 109 3.71 -6.51 -1.19
C LEU A 109 4.27 -7.53 -2.16
N MET A 110 5.54 -7.90 -2.00
CA MET A 110 6.17 -8.98 -2.75
C MET A 110 6.79 -9.98 -1.78
N VAL A 111 6.50 -11.25 -1.99
CA VAL A 111 7.11 -12.35 -1.24
C VAL A 111 8.44 -12.67 -1.91
N ARG A 112 9.54 -12.50 -1.17
CA ARG A 112 10.90 -12.80 -1.64
C ARG A 112 11.29 -14.24 -1.42
N THR A 113 10.71 -14.90 -0.42
CA THR A 113 10.90 -16.33 -0.22
C THR A 113 10.20 -17.11 -1.34
N PRO A 114 10.90 -17.99 -2.08
CA PRO A 114 10.29 -18.81 -3.11
C PRO A 114 9.18 -19.72 -2.55
N LEU A 115 8.12 -19.94 -3.31
CA LEU A 115 6.99 -20.79 -2.87
C LEU A 115 7.42 -22.24 -2.61
N SER A 116 8.47 -22.70 -3.29
CA SER A 116 9.08 -24.01 -3.09
C SER A 116 9.59 -24.25 -1.67
N ALA A 117 9.92 -23.18 -0.94
CA ALA A 117 10.30 -23.26 0.47
C ALA A 117 9.14 -23.69 1.38
N CYS A 118 7.90 -23.46 0.95
CA CYS A 118 6.72 -23.88 1.69
C CYS A 118 6.15 -25.21 1.18
N ASN A 119 6.06 -25.36 -0.15
CA ASN A 119 5.66 -26.60 -0.78
C ASN A 119 6.47 -26.77 -2.07
N SER A 120 7.27 -27.84 -2.13
CA SER A 120 8.21 -28.09 -3.22
C SER A 120 7.56 -28.26 -4.60
N SER A 121 6.26 -28.54 -4.67
CA SER A 121 5.50 -28.59 -5.92
C SER A 121 5.07 -27.21 -6.45
N LEU A 122 5.22 -26.15 -5.64
CA LEU A 122 4.89 -24.79 -6.03
C LEU A 122 6.14 -24.02 -6.48
N THR A 123 6.00 -23.22 -7.53
CA THR A 123 7.08 -22.42 -8.10
C THR A 123 6.62 -21.00 -8.36
N GLY A 124 7.58 -20.06 -8.39
CA GLY A 124 7.34 -18.64 -8.63
C GLY A 124 7.34 -17.79 -7.37
N LEU A 125 6.97 -16.52 -7.56
CA LEU A 125 6.93 -15.49 -6.54
C LEU A 125 5.52 -14.91 -6.45
N LEU A 126 5.17 -14.35 -5.30
CA LEU A 126 3.85 -13.76 -5.08
C LEU A 126 3.97 -12.25 -4.93
N ALA A 127 2.99 -11.55 -5.46
CA ALA A 127 2.77 -10.14 -5.17
C ALA A 127 1.30 -9.85 -4.88
N SER A 128 1.04 -8.85 -4.04
CA SER A 128 -0.31 -8.38 -3.73
C SER A 128 -0.35 -6.85 -3.81
N PRO A 129 -1.39 -6.26 -4.43
CA PRO A 129 -1.70 -4.86 -4.20
C PRO A 129 -2.14 -4.65 -2.75
N LEU A 130 -2.19 -3.40 -2.32
CA LEU A 130 -2.70 -3.02 -1.00
C LEU A 130 -4.17 -2.62 -1.07
N GLN A 131 -4.91 -2.91 -0.02
CA GLN A 131 -6.30 -2.53 0.13
C GLN A 131 -6.53 -1.93 1.52
N PHE A 132 -7.16 -0.76 1.55
CA PHE A 132 -7.57 -0.12 2.78
C PHE A 132 -8.90 -0.73 3.29
N ILE A 133 -8.98 -0.98 4.60
CA ILE A 133 -10.17 -1.61 5.22
C ILE A 133 -10.82 -0.76 6.32
N GLY A 134 -10.23 0.37 6.68
CA GLY A 134 -10.77 1.25 7.71
C GLY A 134 -9.74 1.67 8.74
N ASN A 135 -10.20 2.47 9.69
CA ASN A 135 -9.39 2.99 10.78
C ASN A 135 -9.78 2.34 12.10
N THR A 136 -8.80 2.13 12.98
CA THR A 136 -9.01 1.73 14.37
C THR A 136 -8.52 2.85 15.27
N ILE A 137 -9.36 3.28 16.21
CA ILE A 137 -8.98 4.25 17.24
C ILE A 137 -8.56 3.48 18.48
N SER A 138 -7.35 3.73 18.96
CA SER A 138 -6.82 3.13 20.19
C SER A 138 -6.27 4.24 21.10
N GLY A 139 -7.09 4.70 22.04
CA GLY A 139 -6.78 5.89 22.85
C GLY A 139 -6.65 7.13 21.97
N LEU A 140 -5.48 7.77 21.97
CA LEU A 140 -5.16 8.92 21.12
C LEU A 140 -4.61 8.53 19.74
N LEU A 141 -4.39 7.24 19.48
CA LEU A 141 -3.84 6.75 18.22
C LEU A 141 -4.95 6.52 17.20
N ASN A 142 -4.79 7.08 16.01
CA ASN A 142 -5.58 6.73 14.84
C ASN A 142 -4.76 5.80 13.94
N ILE A 143 -5.18 4.55 13.83
CA ILE A 143 -4.47 3.51 13.07
C ILE A 143 -5.23 3.27 11.76
N VAL A 144 -4.60 3.62 10.64
CA VAL A 144 -5.07 3.28 9.29
C VAL A 144 -4.72 1.82 9.04
N ASN A 145 -5.72 0.96 8.83
CA ASN A 145 -5.51 -0.46 8.59
C ASN A 145 -5.58 -0.78 7.09
N ILE A 146 -4.54 -1.45 6.63
CA ILE A 146 -4.36 -1.90 5.25
C ILE A 146 -4.10 -3.41 5.28
N ILE A 147 -4.64 -4.11 4.30
CA ILE A 147 -4.43 -5.53 4.08
C ILE A 147 -3.91 -5.78 2.65
N PRO A 148 -3.40 -6.98 2.35
CA PRO A 148 -3.28 -7.45 0.98
C PRO A 148 -4.65 -7.47 0.30
N GLY A 149 -4.75 -6.90 -0.90
CA GLY A 149 -5.93 -7.06 -1.75
C GLY A 149 -6.06 -8.47 -2.36
N GLY A 150 -5.01 -9.28 -2.24
CA GLY A 150 -4.96 -10.66 -2.72
C GLY A 150 -3.61 -10.94 -3.35
N PHE A 151 -2.95 -12.01 -2.91
CA PHE A 151 -1.70 -12.44 -3.51
C PHE A 151 -1.97 -13.12 -4.86
N ASN A 152 -1.10 -12.86 -5.81
CA ASN A 152 -1.12 -13.44 -7.15
C ASN A 152 0.28 -13.89 -7.52
N LEU A 153 0.35 -14.98 -8.27
CA LEU A 153 1.62 -15.46 -8.82
C LEU A 153 2.10 -14.47 -9.88
N ILE A 154 3.33 -14.00 -9.72
CA ILE A 154 4.03 -13.20 -10.72
C ILE A 154 5.11 -14.07 -11.36
N ASN A 155 5.11 -14.07 -12.70
CA ASN A 155 6.04 -14.81 -13.53
C ASN A 155 7.09 -13.88 -14.11
#